data_AF-A0A1W1YA60-F1
#
_entry.id   AF-A0A1W1YA60-F1
#
_cell.length_a   1.000
_cell.length_b   1.000
_cell.length_c   1.000
_cell.angle_alpha   90.00
_cell.angle_beta   90.00
_cell.angle_gamma   90.00
#
_symmetry.space_group_name_H-M   'P 1'
#
loop_
_entity.id
_entity.type
_entity.pdbx_description
1 polymer ?
#
loop_
_entity_poly.entity_id
_entity_poly.type
_entity_poly.pdbx_seq_one_letter_code
_entity_poly.pdbx_strand_id
1 'polypeptide(L)'
;MKRVVILFILSWGSLLFSQPIFTQEDLLKKAEENYRLVETEPEAAFKETYNIIREATRSNNQEAELRALVTRCFYYRIKNDFENMIIAARSLLQKAEKYDNHTYQTIAKNYFFEVYNFNKLYDKAVKELEQGLQIINRKKTEDSLSIVAKANIYISFANYFAVRNDFGNRIKYIKLSLAEHEKFSDEIYRQQLQFLDYSNLAAVYMDLNTDSAKHYAELSLSKDNGWRRSDGIRFLNFSILGEIELKNKKYENAIYYFKKAEKVVDYKNPVNVKNLYRNLIETYKILKDDQRAKLYEAKRDSFSLGIVENQNRSLHNLLKEQEKNDKSDLIYIFGAFCFFAFVLSFFVIRKNIILAKQEKVSEDYLKRVTESQAGITYSKLVEMLKRNDVAFMVHFEEAFPEFSSKLIKLNSQISHSEIEFSALLKMKLPTKEIARYKYIAPKTVQNKKHLIRKKLNIPKDIDIYQWFEDL
;
A
#
# COMPACT_ATOMS: atom_id res chain seq x y z
N MET A 1 17.07 -79.73 23.70
CA MET A 1 16.86 -79.82 22.24
C MET A 1 16.60 -78.43 21.68
N LYS A 2 17.38 -78.07 20.63
CA LYS A 2 16.97 -77.31 19.44
C LYS A 2 16.44 -75.87 19.66
N ARG A 3 17.26 -74.85 19.33
CA ARG A 3 17.38 -74.19 18.00
C ARG A 3 16.28 -73.13 17.80
N VAL A 4 16.66 -71.84 17.74
CA VAL A 4 16.86 -71.00 16.53
C VAL A 4 15.62 -70.13 16.27
N VAL A 5 15.71 -68.82 16.55
CA VAL A 5 15.89 -67.65 15.64
C VAL A 5 14.76 -67.46 14.61
N ILE A 6 14.16 -66.26 14.55
CA ILE A 6 14.21 -65.27 13.43
C ILE A 6 13.03 -64.27 13.47
N LEU A 7 13.42 -62.99 13.25
CA LEU A 7 12.72 -61.75 12.89
C LEU A 7 11.45 -61.86 12.04
N PHE A 8 10.64 -60.79 12.07
CA PHE A 8 10.13 -60.17 10.83
C PHE A 8 10.13 -58.63 10.90
N ILE A 9 10.95 -58.02 10.04
CA ILE A 9 10.70 -56.76 9.33
C ILE A 9 9.56 -57.02 8.33
N LEU A 10 8.70 -56.04 8.01
CA LEU A 10 8.09 -55.80 6.68
C LEU A 10 7.27 -54.49 6.81
N SER A 11 7.77 -53.34 6.36
CA SER A 11 7.55 -52.75 5.02
C SER A 11 6.14 -52.99 4.47
N TRP A 12 5.31 -51.94 4.39
CA TRP A 12 4.15 -51.93 3.51
C TRP A 12 4.24 -50.76 2.54
N GLY A 13 4.36 -51.12 1.26
CA GLY A 13 3.99 -50.30 0.13
C GLY A 13 3.15 -51.12 -0.84
N SER A 14 2.05 -50.51 -1.32
CA SER A 14 1.32 -50.76 -2.58
C SER A 14 0.52 -52.09 -2.69
N LEU A 15 -0.73 -52.19 -3.18
CA LEU A 15 -1.70 -51.34 -3.90
C LEU A 15 -3.09 -51.98 -3.75
N LEU A 16 -4.18 -51.22 -3.86
CA LEU A 16 -5.21 -51.39 -4.91
C LEU A 16 -6.33 -50.32 -4.78
N PHE A 17 -6.50 -49.63 -5.91
CA PHE A 17 -7.49 -48.65 -6.37
C PHE A 17 -8.77 -48.37 -5.56
N SER A 18 -8.85 -47.12 -5.11
CA SER A 18 -9.98 -46.21 -5.35
C SER A 18 -9.34 -44.82 -5.53
N GLN A 19 -9.83 -44.00 -6.46
CA GLN A 19 -9.29 -42.64 -6.67
C GLN A 19 -9.28 -41.91 -5.32
N PRO A 20 -8.13 -41.44 -4.79
CA PRO A 20 -8.16 -40.78 -3.51
C PRO A 20 -8.79 -39.41 -3.72
N ILE A 21 -9.92 -39.19 -3.05
CA ILE A 21 -10.29 -37.85 -2.60
C ILE A 21 -9.10 -37.39 -1.75
N PHE A 22 -8.19 -36.61 -2.35
CA PHE A 22 -7.08 -36.00 -1.65
C PHE A 22 -7.66 -35.16 -0.51
N THR A 23 -7.39 -35.56 0.73
CA THR A 23 -7.76 -34.74 1.88
C THR A 23 -6.92 -33.46 1.86
N GLN A 24 -7.46 -32.37 2.42
CA GLN A 24 -6.72 -31.09 2.45
C GLN A 24 -5.44 -31.19 3.31
N GLU A 25 -5.41 -32.04 4.33
CA GLU A 25 -4.23 -32.23 5.19
C GLU A 25 -3.07 -32.94 4.45
N ASP A 26 -3.37 -33.90 3.58
CA ASP A 26 -2.34 -34.64 2.83
C ASP A 26 -1.56 -33.73 1.88
N LEU A 27 -2.24 -32.77 1.25
CA LEU A 27 -1.60 -31.87 0.29
C LEU A 27 -0.73 -30.81 0.96
N LEU A 28 -1.13 -30.30 2.13
CA LEU A 28 -0.29 -29.39 2.92
C LEU A 28 0.97 -30.11 3.41
N LYS A 29 0.82 -31.35 3.90
CA LYS A 29 1.96 -32.17 4.30
C LYS A 29 2.94 -32.40 3.14
N LYS A 30 2.43 -32.71 1.95
CA LYS A 30 3.24 -32.80 0.72
C LYS A 30 3.98 -31.49 0.42
N ALA A 31 3.32 -30.34 0.57
CA ALA A 31 3.95 -29.04 0.39
C ALA A 31 5.05 -28.74 1.42
N GLU A 32 4.85 -29.13 2.68
CA GLU A 32 5.82 -29.03 3.76
C GLU A 32 7.04 -29.94 3.54
N GLU A 33 6.84 -31.18 3.14
CA GLU A 33 7.91 -32.11 2.78
C GLU A 33 8.71 -31.58 1.59
N ASN A 34 8.02 -31.10 0.55
CA ASN A 34 8.67 -30.49 -0.61
C ASN A 34 9.49 -29.25 -0.23
N TYR A 35 8.99 -28.41 0.67
CA TYR A 35 9.75 -27.26 1.20
C TYR A 35 11.07 -27.70 1.86
N ARG A 36 11.07 -28.81 2.61
CA ARG A 36 12.28 -29.34 3.26
C ARG A 36 13.30 -29.89 2.27
N LEU A 37 12.85 -30.34 1.08
CA LEU A 37 13.74 -30.85 0.04
C LEU A 37 14.48 -29.76 -0.71
N VAL A 38 14.12 -28.48 -0.57
CA VAL A 38 14.77 -27.37 -1.31
C VAL A 38 16.28 -27.31 -1.06
N GLU A 39 16.74 -27.61 0.15
CA GLU A 39 18.17 -27.54 0.49
C GLU A 39 18.95 -28.71 -0.13
N THR A 40 18.39 -29.92 -0.13
CA THR A 40 19.09 -31.13 -0.59
C THR A 40 18.86 -31.46 -2.06
N GLU A 41 17.68 -31.15 -2.58
CA GLU A 41 17.21 -31.48 -3.93
C GLU A 41 16.48 -30.30 -4.58
N PRO A 42 17.16 -29.13 -4.73
CA PRO A 42 16.54 -27.86 -5.09
C PRO A 42 15.75 -27.89 -6.40
N GLU A 43 16.30 -28.53 -7.44
CA GLU A 43 15.67 -28.58 -8.76
C GLU A 43 14.40 -29.43 -8.75
N ALA A 44 14.44 -30.57 -8.06
CA ALA A 44 13.30 -31.45 -7.93
C ALA A 44 12.20 -30.78 -7.10
N ALA A 45 12.58 -30.16 -5.98
CA ALA A 45 11.65 -29.46 -5.10
C ALA A 45 10.96 -28.29 -5.81
N PHE A 46 11.73 -27.51 -6.59
CA PHE A 46 11.20 -26.41 -7.40
C PHE A 46 10.23 -26.92 -8.47
N LYS A 47 10.58 -27.97 -9.20
CA LYS A 47 9.71 -28.57 -10.23
C LYS A 47 8.40 -29.10 -9.64
N GLU A 48 8.45 -29.70 -8.45
CA GLU A 48 7.24 -30.24 -7.82
C GLU A 48 6.27 -29.13 -7.35
N THR A 49 6.75 -27.89 -7.14
CA THR A 49 5.86 -26.76 -6.80
C THR A 49 4.76 -26.54 -7.85
N TYR A 50 5.02 -26.80 -9.13
CA TYR A 50 4.01 -26.64 -10.18
C TYR A 50 2.85 -27.63 -10.02
N ASN A 51 3.15 -28.88 -9.65
CA ASN A 51 2.14 -29.89 -9.39
C ASN A 51 1.34 -29.55 -8.13
N ILE A 52 2.02 -29.21 -7.04
CA ILE A 52 1.39 -28.85 -5.76
C ILE A 52 0.47 -27.63 -5.94
N ILE A 53 0.93 -26.57 -6.60
CA ILE A 53 0.10 -25.36 -6.82
C ILE A 53 -1.13 -25.68 -7.67
N ARG A 54 -0.98 -26.51 -8.72
CA ARG A 54 -2.10 -26.92 -9.57
C ARG A 54 -3.14 -27.72 -8.77
N GLU A 55 -2.68 -28.69 -7.98
CA GLU A 55 -3.54 -29.51 -7.12
C GLU A 55 -4.23 -28.64 -6.07
N ALA A 56 -3.49 -27.77 -5.40
CA ALA A 56 -3.97 -26.88 -4.35
C ALA A 56 -5.00 -25.87 -4.87
N THR A 57 -4.80 -25.34 -6.08
CA THR A 57 -5.77 -24.46 -6.73
C THR A 57 -7.07 -25.20 -7.06
N ARG A 58 -6.98 -26.46 -7.53
CA ARG A 58 -8.16 -27.27 -7.86
C ARG A 58 -8.96 -27.68 -6.63
N SER A 59 -8.28 -27.97 -5.52
CA SER A 59 -8.90 -28.36 -4.25
C SER A 59 -9.20 -27.18 -3.32
N ASN A 60 -8.93 -25.95 -3.75
CA ASN A 60 -9.02 -24.73 -2.94
C ASN A 60 -8.23 -24.81 -1.62
N ASN A 61 -7.10 -25.52 -1.62
CA ASN A 61 -6.19 -25.61 -0.48
C ASN A 61 -5.21 -24.43 -0.49
N GLN A 62 -5.64 -23.33 0.12
CA GLN A 62 -4.89 -22.07 0.13
C GLN A 62 -3.52 -22.19 0.79
N GLU A 63 -3.42 -22.94 1.90
CA GLU A 63 -2.18 -23.04 2.66
C GLU A 63 -1.11 -23.86 1.92
N ALA A 64 -1.50 -24.97 1.29
CA ALA A 64 -0.58 -25.75 0.46
C ALA A 64 -0.10 -24.95 -0.76
N GLU A 65 -0.98 -24.14 -1.37
CA GLU A 65 -0.60 -23.24 -2.45
C GLU A 65 0.44 -22.21 -2.00
N LEU A 66 0.17 -21.52 -0.87
CA LEU A 66 1.08 -20.53 -0.30
C LEU A 66 2.42 -21.15 0.09
N ARG A 67 2.40 -22.35 0.70
CA ARG A 67 3.63 -23.07 1.06
C ARG A 67 4.49 -23.40 -0.15
N ALA A 68 3.88 -23.86 -1.25
CA ALA A 68 4.61 -24.11 -2.49
C ALA A 68 5.16 -22.83 -3.14
N LEU A 69 4.48 -21.69 -3.00
CA LEU A 69 5.00 -20.39 -3.43
C LEU A 69 6.19 -19.94 -2.57
N VAL A 70 6.18 -20.21 -1.25
CA VAL A 70 7.34 -20.01 -0.37
C VAL A 70 8.51 -20.89 -0.82
N THR A 71 8.27 -22.15 -1.20
CA THR A 71 9.30 -23.05 -1.76
C THR A 71 9.98 -22.43 -2.99
N ARG A 72 9.22 -21.79 -3.89
CA ARG A 72 9.81 -21.08 -5.05
C ARG A 72 10.70 -19.91 -4.64
N CYS A 73 10.24 -19.10 -3.68
CA CYS A 73 11.05 -18.00 -3.15
C CYS A 73 12.35 -18.54 -2.53
N PHE A 74 12.26 -19.62 -1.76
CA PHE A 74 13.41 -20.24 -1.14
C PHE A 74 14.39 -20.81 -2.19
N TYR A 75 13.88 -21.47 -3.24
CA TYR A 75 14.70 -21.94 -4.37
C TYR A 75 15.49 -20.80 -5.02
N TYR A 76 14.85 -19.68 -5.35
CA TYR A 76 15.59 -18.56 -5.95
C TYR A 76 16.58 -17.93 -4.99
N ARG A 77 16.26 -17.87 -3.69
CA ARG A 77 17.20 -17.43 -2.66
C ARG A 77 18.46 -18.29 -2.62
N ILE A 78 18.34 -19.62 -2.60
CA ILE A 78 19.52 -20.51 -2.56
C ILE A 78 20.36 -20.43 -3.84
N LYS A 79 19.73 -20.12 -4.98
CA LYS A 79 20.41 -19.89 -6.26
C LYS A 79 21.01 -18.49 -6.39
N ASN A 80 20.81 -17.62 -5.40
CA ASN A 80 21.12 -16.19 -5.47
C ASN A 80 20.48 -15.51 -6.70
N ASP A 81 19.32 -15.98 -7.13
CA ASP A 81 18.59 -15.44 -8.29
C ASP A 81 17.57 -14.39 -7.85
N PHE A 82 18.07 -13.19 -7.51
CA PHE A 82 17.23 -12.11 -6.99
C PHE A 82 16.30 -11.50 -8.04
N GLU A 83 16.59 -11.70 -9.33
CA GLU A 83 15.71 -11.37 -10.45
C GLU A 83 14.42 -12.19 -10.41
N ASN A 84 14.50 -13.51 -10.22
CA ASN A 84 13.31 -14.36 -10.16
C ASN A 84 12.70 -14.42 -8.75
N MET A 85 13.51 -14.22 -7.72
CA MET A 85 13.06 -14.19 -6.33
C MET A 85 12.02 -13.09 -6.09
N ILE A 86 12.22 -11.88 -6.62
CA ILE A 86 11.25 -10.78 -6.47
C ILE A 86 9.92 -11.10 -7.14
N ILE A 87 9.94 -11.78 -8.29
CA ILE A 87 8.74 -12.21 -9.02
C ILE A 87 7.98 -13.26 -8.20
N ALA A 88 8.70 -14.24 -7.64
CA ALA A 88 8.11 -15.25 -6.77
C ALA A 88 7.52 -14.62 -5.50
N ALA A 89 8.22 -13.67 -4.87
CA ALA A 89 7.75 -12.96 -3.68
C ALA A 89 6.48 -12.15 -3.95
N ARG A 90 6.35 -11.51 -5.12
CA ARG A 90 5.11 -10.85 -5.57
C ARG A 90 3.96 -11.82 -5.71
N SER A 91 4.19 -12.96 -6.36
CA SER A 91 3.16 -13.99 -6.53
C SER A 91 2.68 -14.52 -5.17
N LEU A 92 3.60 -14.75 -4.23
CA LEU A 92 3.29 -15.12 -2.86
C LEU A 92 2.46 -14.03 -2.16
N LEU A 93 2.89 -12.77 -2.21
CA LEU A 93 2.19 -11.65 -1.56
C LEU A 93 0.78 -11.51 -2.10
N GLN A 94 0.59 -11.49 -3.42
CA GLN A 94 -0.71 -11.35 -4.06
C GLN A 94 -1.69 -12.45 -3.63
N LYS A 95 -1.22 -13.70 -3.55
CA LYS A 95 -2.04 -14.83 -3.10
C LYS A 95 -2.32 -14.75 -1.59
N ALA A 96 -1.33 -14.36 -0.79
CA ALA A 96 -1.50 -14.23 0.65
C ALA A 96 -2.44 -13.07 1.03
N GLU A 97 -2.46 -11.97 0.27
CA GLU A 97 -3.43 -10.88 0.39
C GLU A 97 -4.82 -11.35 -0.01
N LYS A 98 -4.95 -12.07 -1.14
CA LYS A 98 -6.23 -12.65 -1.58
C LYS A 98 -6.85 -13.58 -0.53
N TYR A 99 -6.03 -14.33 0.19
CA TYR A 99 -6.45 -15.29 1.21
C TYR A 99 -6.47 -14.71 2.62
N ASP A 100 -6.23 -13.40 2.79
CA ASP A 100 -6.14 -12.72 4.08
C ASP A 100 -5.18 -13.41 5.08
N ASN A 101 -4.09 -13.97 4.57
CA ASN A 101 -3.10 -14.69 5.38
C ASN A 101 -1.91 -13.79 5.72
N HIS A 102 -1.99 -13.16 6.90
CA HIS A 102 -0.95 -12.24 7.40
C HIS A 102 0.44 -12.87 7.53
N THR A 103 0.51 -14.16 7.87
CA THR A 103 1.78 -14.85 8.07
C THR A 103 2.54 -15.01 6.76
N TYR A 104 1.85 -15.47 5.70
CA TYR A 104 2.47 -15.57 4.38
C TYR A 104 2.70 -14.21 3.71
N GLN A 105 1.88 -13.19 3.99
CA GLN A 105 2.18 -11.80 3.61
C GLN A 105 3.50 -11.34 4.23
N THR A 106 3.70 -11.61 5.52
CA THR A 106 4.92 -11.27 6.26
C THR A 106 6.14 -12.00 5.72
N ILE A 107 6.00 -13.29 5.38
CA ILE A 107 7.07 -14.07 4.73
C ILE A 107 7.45 -13.45 3.38
N ALA A 108 6.47 -13.04 2.57
CA ALA A 108 6.74 -12.35 1.30
C ALA A 108 7.48 -11.04 1.53
N LYS A 109 7.07 -10.22 2.51
CA LYS A 109 7.74 -8.97 2.90
C LYS A 109 9.20 -9.19 3.30
N ASN A 110 9.50 -10.28 4.01
CA ASN A 110 10.87 -10.64 4.32
C ASN A 110 11.71 -10.93 3.06
N TYR A 111 11.14 -11.60 2.06
CA TYR A 111 11.82 -11.82 0.77
C TYR A 111 12.00 -10.53 -0.04
N PHE A 112 11.04 -9.60 -0.01
CA PHE A 112 11.22 -8.27 -0.60
C PHE A 112 12.37 -7.51 0.06
N PHE A 113 12.45 -7.55 1.40
CA PHE A 113 13.58 -6.99 2.14
C PHE A 113 14.92 -7.56 1.64
N GLU A 114 15.03 -8.89 1.51
CA GLU A 114 16.28 -9.53 1.06
C GLU A 114 16.69 -9.04 -0.34
N VAL A 115 15.75 -8.97 -1.28
CA VAL A 115 16.02 -8.47 -2.64
C VAL A 115 16.43 -6.99 -2.63
N TYR A 116 15.71 -6.13 -1.91
CA TYR A 116 16.05 -4.71 -1.86
C TYR A 116 17.38 -4.47 -1.15
N ASN A 117 17.65 -5.18 -0.07
CA ASN A 117 18.91 -5.09 0.66
C ASN A 117 20.09 -5.60 -0.20
N PHE A 118 19.90 -6.69 -0.95
CA PHE A 118 20.89 -7.19 -1.91
C PHE A 118 21.22 -6.13 -2.98
N ASN A 119 20.20 -5.43 -3.47
CA ASN A 119 20.35 -4.34 -4.44
C ASN A 119 20.73 -2.98 -3.81
N LYS A 120 21.05 -2.96 -2.51
CA LYS A 120 21.43 -1.76 -1.74
C LYS A 120 20.35 -0.66 -1.71
N LEU A 121 19.08 -1.01 -1.94
CA LEU A 121 17.92 -0.14 -1.84
C LEU A 121 17.40 -0.11 -0.40
N TYR A 122 18.24 0.34 0.53
CA TYR A 122 18.03 0.20 1.98
C TYR A 122 16.73 0.86 2.49
N ASP A 123 16.34 2.00 1.92
CA ASP A 123 15.11 2.70 2.29
C ASP A 123 13.85 1.93 1.87
N LYS A 124 13.90 1.24 0.72
CA LYS A 124 12.82 0.31 0.31
C LYS A 124 12.85 -0.93 1.20
N ALA A 125 14.04 -1.48 1.48
CA ALA A 125 14.21 -2.68 2.28
C ALA A 125 13.60 -2.54 3.70
N VAL A 126 13.90 -1.46 4.42
CA VAL A 126 13.39 -1.27 5.78
C VAL A 126 11.87 -1.09 5.82
N LYS A 127 11.27 -0.42 4.82
CA LYS A 127 9.83 -0.27 4.71
C LYS A 127 9.11 -1.62 4.60
N GLU A 128 9.68 -2.58 3.88
CA GLU A 128 9.10 -3.93 3.78
C GLU A 128 9.11 -4.64 5.15
N LEU A 129 10.17 -4.47 5.95
CA LEU A 129 10.23 -5.03 7.30
C LEU A 129 9.23 -4.36 8.25
N GLU A 130 9.11 -3.03 8.20
CA GLU A 130 8.12 -2.28 8.98
C GLU A 130 6.69 -2.73 8.64
N GLN A 131 6.38 -2.86 7.35
CA GLN A 131 5.09 -3.36 6.88
C GLN A 131 4.85 -4.80 7.31
N GLY A 132 5.83 -5.70 7.15
CA GLY A 132 5.73 -7.09 7.60
C GLY A 132 5.47 -7.19 9.10
N LEU A 133 6.20 -6.41 9.91
CA LEU A 133 6.00 -6.35 11.36
C LEU A 133 4.62 -5.77 11.72
N GLN A 134 4.14 -4.77 11.00
CA GLN A 134 2.79 -4.24 11.20
C GLN A 134 1.73 -5.30 10.88
N ILE A 135 1.86 -6.01 9.75
CA ILE A 135 0.92 -7.03 9.29
C ILE A 135 0.83 -8.18 10.30
N ILE A 136 1.95 -8.77 10.71
CA ILE A 136 1.95 -9.91 11.63
C ILE A 136 1.40 -9.55 13.01
N ASN A 137 1.52 -8.29 13.44
CA ASN A 137 1.02 -7.83 14.73
C ASN A 137 -0.48 -7.45 14.72
N ARG A 138 -1.14 -7.34 13.56
CA ARG A 138 -2.58 -7.04 13.47
C ARG A 138 -3.44 -8.16 14.05
N LYS A 139 -2.97 -9.42 13.99
CA LYS A 139 -3.65 -10.59 14.53
C LYS A 139 -2.70 -11.29 15.50
N LYS A 140 -3.12 -11.48 16.76
CA LYS A 140 -2.37 -12.26 17.74
C LYS A 140 -2.50 -13.76 17.43
N THR A 141 -1.94 -14.19 16.31
CA THR A 141 -1.81 -15.60 15.95
C THR A 141 -0.43 -16.07 16.40
N GLU A 142 -0.40 -17.04 17.31
CA GLU A 142 0.83 -17.61 17.87
C GLU A 142 1.06 -19.06 17.38
N ASP A 143 0.58 -19.38 16.17
CA ASP A 143 0.94 -20.64 15.53
C ASP A 143 2.44 -20.69 15.21
N SER A 144 2.95 -21.90 15.03
CA SER A 144 4.36 -22.16 14.79
C SER A 144 4.95 -21.38 13.61
N LEU A 145 4.19 -21.22 12.51
CA LEU A 145 4.68 -20.51 11.33
C LEU A 145 4.72 -19.00 11.57
N SER A 146 3.74 -18.46 12.28
CA SER A 146 3.67 -17.05 12.68
C SER A 146 4.83 -16.67 13.60
N ILE A 147 5.19 -17.54 14.55
CA ILE A 147 6.38 -17.35 15.41
C ILE A 147 7.65 -17.30 14.55
N VAL A 148 7.87 -18.28 13.65
CA VAL A 148 9.04 -18.29 12.75
C VAL A 148 9.07 -17.03 11.87
N ALA A 149 7.94 -16.64 11.28
CA ALA A 149 7.86 -15.48 10.40
C ALA A 149 8.25 -14.19 11.12
N LYS A 150 7.77 -14.00 12.36
CA LYS A 150 8.09 -12.83 13.18
C LYS A 150 9.54 -12.82 13.65
N ALA A 151 10.07 -13.97 14.08
CA ALA A 151 11.48 -14.11 14.43
C ALA A 151 12.39 -13.76 13.23
N ASN A 152 12.06 -14.26 12.03
CA ASN A 152 12.80 -13.93 10.80
C ASN A 152 12.77 -12.45 10.46
N ILE A 153 11.63 -11.76 10.66
CA ILE A 153 11.56 -10.29 10.49
C ILE A 153 12.53 -9.58 11.44
N TYR A 154 12.62 -10.02 12.70
CA TYR A 154 13.58 -9.46 13.65
C TYR A 154 15.03 -9.74 13.25
N ILE A 155 15.36 -10.95 12.79
CA ILE A 155 16.68 -11.26 12.21
C ILE A 155 16.99 -10.34 11.02
N SER A 156 16.02 -10.09 10.15
CA SER A 156 16.17 -9.19 9.02
C SER A 156 16.38 -7.73 9.43
N PHE A 157 15.71 -7.25 10.48
CA PHE A 157 16.03 -5.95 11.07
C PHE A 157 17.46 -5.91 11.58
N ALA A 158 17.93 -6.96 12.28
CA ALA A 158 19.32 -7.03 12.71
C ALA A 158 20.30 -6.98 11.53
N ASN A 159 19.98 -7.64 10.41
CA ASN A 159 20.78 -7.57 9.18
C ASN A 159 20.78 -6.16 8.55
N TYR A 160 19.64 -5.46 8.57
CA TYR A 160 19.54 -4.06 8.15
C TYR A 160 20.43 -3.15 9.01
N PHE A 161 20.40 -3.31 10.33
CA PHE A 161 21.24 -2.51 11.23
C PHE A 161 22.72 -2.88 11.14
N ALA A 162 23.06 -4.13 10.79
CA ALA A 162 24.43 -4.55 10.53
C ALA A 162 25.08 -3.76 9.38
N VAL A 163 24.39 -3.58 8.25
CA VAL A 163 24.94 -2.80 7.11
C VAL A 163 25.04 -1.29 7.40
N ARG A 164 24.39 -0.82 8.47
CA ARG A 164 24.44 0.57 8.94
C ARG A 164 25.41 0.78 10.10
N ASN A 165 26.10 -0.28 10.56
CA ASN A 165 26.95 -0.28 11.74
C ASN A 165 26.23 0.19 13.02
N ASP A 166 24.91 -0.06 13.11
CA ASP A 166 24.12 0.23 14.31
C ASP A 166 24.08 -1.02 15.21
N PHE A 167 25.11 -1.14 16.04
CA PHE A 167 25.27 -2.32 16.91
C PHE A 167 24.19 -2.43 17.99
N GLY A 168 23.70 -1.28 18.49
CA GLY A 168 22.68 -1.25 19.53
C GLY A 168 21.35 -1.85 19.06
N ASN A 169 20.86 -1.40 17.91
CA ASN A 169 19.65 -1.96 17.33
C ASN A 169 19.88 -3.39 16.83
N ARG A 170 21.06 -3.71 16.28
CA ARG A 170 21.37 -5.07 15.85
C ARG A 170 21.22 -6.11 16.99
N ILE A 171 21.81 -5.85 18.17
CA ILE A 171 21.66 -6.74 19.34
C ILE A 171 20.20 -6.81 19.78
N LYS A 172 19.52 -5.67 19.86
CA LYS A 172 18.12 -5.59 20.28
C LYS A 172 17.25 -6.51 19.45
N TYR A 173 17.37 -6.45 18.13
CA TYR A 173 16.54 -7.25 17.22
C TYR A 173 16.90 -8.74 17.24
N ILE A 174 18.17 -9.12 17.41
CA ILE A 174 18.50 -10.53 17.67
C ILE A 174 17.86 -11.02 18.97
N LYS A 175 17.95 -10.26 20.07
CA LYS A 175 17.30 -10.64 21.34
C LYS A 175 15.78 -10.77 21.19
N LEU A 176 15.14 -9.92 20.41
CA LEU A 176 13.71 -10.04 20.09
C LEU A 176 13.40 -11.32 19.30
N SER A 177 14.23 -11.70 18.33
CA SER A 177 14.08 -12.97 17.62
C SER A 177 14.14 -14.17 18.56
N LEU A 178 15.13 -14.20 19.46
CA LEU A 178 15.26 -15.27 20.46
C LEU A 178 14.02 -15.34 21.37
N ALA A 179 13.53 -14.19 21.83
CA ALA A 179 12.33 -14.13 22.65
C ALA A 179 11.06 -14.64 21.92
N GLU A 180 10.99 -14.52 20.59
CA GLU A 180 9.92 -15.14 19.81
C GLU A 180 10.09 -16.67 19.75
N HIS A 181 11.31 -17.18 19.53
CA HIS A 181 11.56 -18.63 19.55
C HIS A 181 11.21 -19.29 20.89
N GLU A 182 11.37 -18.59 22.02
CA GLU A 182 10.94 -19.11 23.33
C GLU A 182 9.43 -19.34 23.46
N LYS A 183 8.62 -18.80 22.54
CA LYS A 183 7.15 -19.00 22.54
C LYS A 183 6.70 -20.33 21.95
N PHE A 184 7.57 -21.06 21.24
CA PHE A 184 7.22 -22.41 20.77
C PHE A 184 6.90 -23.29 21.98
N SER A 185 5.83 -24.07 21.93
CA SER A 185 5.48 -25.00 23.00
C SER A 185 6.37 -26.26 23.01
N ASP A 186 6.79 -26.71 21.83
CA ASP A 186 7.66 -27.88 21.64
C ASP A 186 9.10 -27.58 22.09
N GLU A 187 9.52 -28.22 23.19
CA GLU A 187 10.86 -28.07 23.75
C GLU A 187 11.96 -28.59 22.83
N ILE A 188 11.73 -29.70 22.13
CA ILE A 188 12.70 -30.27 21.20
C ILE A 188 12.92 -29.28 20.05
N TYR A 189 11.83 -28.68 19.55
CA TYR A 189 11.93 -27.66 18.52
C TYR A 189 12.65 -26.39 19.00
N ARG A 190 12.37 -25.91 20.23
CA ARG A 190 13.12 -24.79 20.83
C ARG A 190 14.61 -25.09 20.92
N GLN A 191 14.98 -26.28 21.40
CA GLN A 191 16.38 -26.70 21.49
C GLN A 191 17.05 -26.76 20.11
N GLN A 192 16.32 -27.12 19.04
CA GLN A 192 16.82 -27.09 17.68
C GLN A 192 17.10 -25.66 17.18
N LEU A 193 16.25 -24.70 17.54
CA LEU A 193 16.41 -23.29 17.18
C LEU A 193 17.64 -22.64 17.84
N GLN A 194 18.09 -23.17 18.99
CA GLN A 194 19.31 -22.71 19.65
C GLN A 194 20.55 -22.76 18.74
N PHE A 195 20.57 -23.68 17.76
CA PHE A 195 21.66 -23.72 16.80
C PHE A 195 21.77 -22.41 16.01
N LEU A 196 20.65 -21.92 15.49
CA LEU A 196 20.55 -20.64 14.78
C LEU A 196 20.77 -19.46 15.74
N ASP A 197 20.13 -19.48 16.91
CA ASP A 197 20.14 -18.36 17.85
C ASP A 197 21.53 -18.03 18.38
N TYR A 198 22.30 -19.05 18.77
CA TYR A 198 23.68 -18.85 19.19
C TYR A 198 24.58 -18.39 18.04
N SER A 199 24.32 -18.84 16.81
CA SER A 199 25.09 -18.34 15.65
C SER A 199 24.81 -16.86 15.37
N ASN A 200 23.55 -16.45 15.47
CA ASN A 200 23.16 -15.04 15.36
C ASN A 200 23.80 -14.19 16.47
N LEU A 201 23.81 -14.67 17.71
CA LEU A 201 24.51 -13.99 18.81
C LEU A 201 26.02 -13.90 18.54
N ALA A 202 26.66 -14.97 18.08
CA ALA A 202 28.07 -14.97 17.72
C ALA A 202 28.38 -13.90 16.67
N ALA A 203 27.56 -13.80 15.63
CA ALA A 203 27.73 -12.82 14.57
C ALA A 203 27.60 -11.38 15.07
N VAL A 204 26.70 -11.11 16.02
CA VAL A 204 26.52 -9.77 16.60
C VAL A 204 27.67 -9.42 17.55
N TYR A 205 28.09 -10.36 18.40
CA TYR A 205 29.17 -10.11 19.35
C TYR A 205 30.52 -9.98 18.67
N MET A 206 30.70 -10.43 17.42
CA MET A 206 31.95 -10.29 16.70
C MET A 206 32.45 -8.83 16.60
N ASP A 207 31.51 -7.88 16.59
CA ASP A 207 31.79 -6.43 16.54
C ASP A 207 31.88 -5.78 17.93
N LEU A 208 31.53 -6.51 18.99
CA LEU A 208 31.38 -5.97 20.35
C LEU A 208 32.39 -6.56 21.34
N ASN A 209 32.51 -7.88 21.34
CA ASN A 209 33.34 -8.65 22.25
C ASN A 209 33.68 -10.01 21.62
N THR A 210 34.95 -10.19 21.24
CA THR A 210 35.42 -11.39 20.54
C THR A 210 35.33 -12.66 21.39
N ASP A 211 35.46 -12.57 22.72
CA ASP A 211 35.35 -13.74 23.60
C ASP A 211 33.91 -14.25 23.65
N SER A 212 32.95 -13.34 23.73
CA SER A 212 31.51 -13.66 23.64
C SER A 212 31.17 -14.23 22.27
N ALA A 213 31.72 -13.64 21.20
CA ALA A 213 31.54 -14.15 19.84
C ALA A 213 32.04 -15.58 19.70
N LYS A 214 33.23 -15.87 20.24
CA LYS A 214 33.82 -17.22 20.25
C LYS A 214 32.94 -18.19 21.03
N HIS A 215 32.57 -17.83 22.25
CA HIS A 215 31.72 -18.64 23.11
C HIS A 215 30.41 -19.03 22.41
N TYR A 216 29.71 -18.07 21.83
CA TYR A 216 28.45 -18.34 21.15
C TYR A 216 28.62 -19.13 19.84
N ALA A 217 29.72 -18.94 19.10
CA ALA A 217 29.99 -19.73 17.89
C ALA A 217 30.24 -21.20 18.25
N GLU A 218 31.02 -21.47 19.30
CA GLU A 218 31.28 -22.83 19.79
C GLU A 218 30.00 -23.46 20.38
N LEU A 219 29.24 -22.68 21.15
CA LEU A 219 27.96 -23.14 21.72
C LEU A 219 26.97 -23.48 20.61
N SER A 220 26.85 -22.66 19.56
CA SER A 220 26.07 -22.96 18.38
C SER A 220 26.51 -24.30 17.77
N LEU A 221 27.79 -24.48 17.44
CA LEU A 221 28.29 -25.73 16.87
C LEU A 221 28.03 -26.96 17.78
N SER A 222 27.99 -26.80 19.11
CA SER A 222 27.63 -27.89 20.03
C SER A 222 26.15 -28.30 19.97
N LYS A 223 25.27 -27.41 19.47
CA LYS A 223 23.84 -27.66 19.24
C LYS A 223 23.54 -28.19 17.84
N ASP A 224 24.57 -28.35 17.01
CA ASP A 224 24.43 -28.98 15.71
C ASP A 224 24.12 -30.46 15.88
N ASN A 225 22.89 -30.83 15.52
CA ASN A 225 22.38 -32.20 15.59
C ASN A 225 22.24 -32.84 14.21
N GLY A 226 22.89 -32.29 13.17
CA GLY A 226 22.81 -32.81 11.81
C GLY A 226 21.47 -32.55 11.12
N TRP A 227 20.59 -31.74 11.71
CA TRP A 227 19.32 -31.39 11.08
C TRP A 227 19.53 -30.51 9.84
N ARG A 228 18.75 -30.76 8.79
CA ARG A 228 19.03 -30.37 7.40
C ARG A 228 19.09 -28.87 7.06
N ARG A 229 18.89 -27.95 8.03
CA ARG A 229 19.07 -26.49 7.86
C ARG A 229 20.41 -25.95 8.36
N SER A 230 21.42 -26.81 8.50
CA SER A 230 22.58 -26.52 9.34
C SER A 230 23.78 -25.90 8.62
N ASP A 231 23.87 -26.03 7.30
CA ASP A 231 25.09 -25.72 6.55
C ASP A 231 25.42 -24.23 6.52
N GLY A 232 24.43 -23.36 6.27
CA GLY A 232 24.63 -21.90 6.33
C GLY A 232 25.06 -21.42 7.74
N ILE A 233 24.57 -22.09 8.79
CA ILE A 233 24.91 -21.79 10.18
C ILE A 233 26.33 -22.26 10.50
N ARG A 234 26.71 -23.48 10.08
CA ARG A 234 28.09 -23.99 10.16
C ARG A 234 29.07 -23.05 9.46
N PHE A 235 28.72 -22.63 8.24
CA PHE A 235 29.52 -21.68 7.46
C PHE A 235 29.79 -20.41 8.25
N LEU A 236 28.76 -19.82 8.86
CA LEU A 236 28.86 -18.59 9.62
C LEU A 236 29.73 -18.77 10.87
N ASN A 237 29.48 -19.81 11.67
CA ASN A 237 30.25 -20.08 12.89
C ASN A 237 31.73 -20.34 12.59
N PHE A 238 32.05 -21.15 11.57
CA PHE A 238 33.44 -21.38 11.18
C PHE A 238 34.10 -20.11 10.63
N SER A 239 33.36 -19.25 9.92
CA SER A 239 33.88 -17.96 9.45
C SER A 239 34.22 -17.04 10.63
N ILE A 240 33.33 -16.97 11.64
CA ILE A 240 33.54 -16.18 12.86
C ILE A 240 34.75 -16.69 13.63
N LEU A 241 34.86 -18.01 13.87
CA LEU A 241 35.99 -18.61 14.56
C LEU A 241 37.31 -18.35 13.82
N GLY A 242 37.32 -18.46 12.49
CA GLY A 242 38.51 -18.15 11.70
C GLY A 242 38.92 -16.68 11.81
N GLU A 243 37.96 -15.75 11.80
CA GLU A 243 38.23 -14.32 11.94
C GLU A 243 38.73 -13.97 13.35
N ILE A 244 38.24 -14.64 14.39
CA ILE A 244 38.75 -14.51 15.76
C ILE A 244 40.19 -14.99 15.86
N GLU A 245 40.52 -16.14 15.29
CA GLU A 245 41.90 -16.64 15.27
C GLU A 245 42.83 -15.74 14.44
N LEU A 246 42.33 -15.13 13.35
CA LEU A 246 43.05 -14.12 12.57
C LEU A 246 43.34 -12.87 13.40
N LYS A 247 42.34 -12.32 14.12
CA LYS A 247 42.53 -11.19 15.06
C LYS A 247 43.57 -11.51 16.15
N ASN A 248 43.58 -12.75 16.61
CA ASN A 248 44.55 -13.27 17.58
C ASN A 248 45.92 -13.60 16.98
N LYS A 249 46.15 -13.32 15.69
CA LYS A 249 47.40 -13.60 14.95
C LYS A 249 47.77 -15.10 14.90
N LYS A 250 46.78 -15.99 15.03
CA LYS A 250 46.93 -17.45 14.91
C LYS A 250 46.54 -17.87 13.50
N TYR A 251 47.41 -17.56 12.54
CA TYR A 251 47.10 -17.58 11.11
C TYR A 251 46.78 -18.99 10.57
N GLU A 252 47.46 -20.03 11.05
CA GLU A 252 47.22 -21.41 10.65
C GLU A 252 45.85 -21.90 11.14
N ASN A 253 45.47 -21.55 12.37
CA ASN A 253 44.14 -21.84 12.92
C ASN A 253 43.05 -21.08 12.18
N ALA A 254 43.31 -19.82 11.82
CA ALA A 254 42.39 -19.03 11.02
C ALA A 254 42.11 -19.72 9.67
N ILE A 255 43.16 -20.13 8.94
CA ILE A 255 43.03 -20.90 7.70
C ILE A 255 42.25 -22.20 7.93
N TYR A 256 42.52 -22.94 9.00
CA TYR A 256 41.81 -24.17 9.32
C TYR A 256 40.29 -23.95 9.39
N TYR A 257 39.85 -22.95 10.15
CA TYR A 257 38.43 -22.63 10.27
C TYR A 257 37.84 -22.05 8.98
N PHE A 258 38.55 -21.16 8.29
CA PHE A 258 38.10 -20.64 7.00
C PHE A 258 37.95 -21.74 5.94
N LYS A 259 38.82 -22.75 5.94
CA LYS A 259 38.70 -23.91 5.06
C LYS A 259 37.54 -24.81 5.44
N LYS A 260 37.21 -24.94 6.73
CA LYS A 260 35.96 -25.61 7.16
C LYS A 260 34.73 -24.87 6.64
N ALA A 261 34.70 -23.54 6.74
CA ALA A 261 33.63 -22.73 6.17
C ALA A 261 33.54 -22.91 4.64
N GLU A 262 34.67 -22.87 3.93
CA GLU A 262 34.69 -23.03 2.47
C GLU A 262 34.09 -24.36 2.00
N LYS A 263 34.32 -25.45 2.75
CA LYS A 263 33.87 -26.81 2.41
C LYS A 263 32.37 -27.06 2.55
N VAL A 264 31.64 -26.19 3.26
CA VAL A 264 30.17 -26.26 3.31
C VAL A 264 29.63 -26.18 1.89
N VAL A 265 28.68 -27.04 1.50
CA VAL A 265 28.25 -27.14 0.09
C VAL A 265 26.97 -26.34 -0.19
N ASP A 266 26.10 -26.20 0.82
CA ASP A 266 24.80 -25.56 0.65
C ASP A 266 24.88 -24.02 0.57
N TYR A 267 23.71 -23.38 0.56
CA TYR A 267 23.55 -21.94 0.44
C TYR A 267 24.45 -21.16 1.42
N LYS A 268 25.19 -20.21 0.85
CA LYS A 268 26.00 -19.25 1.58
C LYS A 268 25.56 -17.85 1.17
N ASN A 269 25.32 -17.00 2.17
CA ASN A 269 25.04 -15.59 1.92
C ASN A 269 26.20 -14.96 1.13
N PRO A 270 25.94 -14.26 0.01
CA PRO A 270 27.01 -13.70 -0.82
C PRO A 270 27.97 -12.74 -0.10
N VAL A 271 27.45 -11.96 0.85
CA VAL A 271 28.27 -11.06 1.68
C VAL A 271 29.27 -11.86 2.51
N ASN A 272 28.82 -12.96 3.12
CA ASN A 272 29.66 -13.77 3.98
C ASN A 272 30.71 -14.57 3.18
N VAL A 273 30.38 -15.04 1.97
CA VAL A 273 31.36 -15.68 1.06
C VAL A 273 32.46 -14.69 0.65
N LYS A 274 32.08 -13.46 0.29
CA LYS A 274 33.05 -12.42 -0.06
C LYS A 274 33.98 -12.10 1.11
N ASN A 275 33.43 -12.03 2.33
CA ASN A 275 34.21 -11.82 3.55
C ASN A 275 35.16 -12.99 3.84
N LEU A 276 34.70 -14.24 3.69
CA LEU A 276 35.54 -15.42 3.83
C LEU A 276 36.76 -15.37 2.89
N TYR A 277 36.54 -15.06 1.60
CA TYR A 277 37.64 -14.94 0.65
C TYR A 277 38.57 -13.77 0.98
N ARG A 278 38.04 -12.62 1.40
CA ARG A 278 38.86 -11.50 1.87
C ARG A 278 39.77 -11.90 3.02
N ASN A 279 39.23 -12.59 4.03
CA ASN A 279 40.00 -13.03 5.19
C ASN A 279 41.05 -14.09 4.80
N LEU A 280 40.74 -15.01 3.88
CA LEU A 280 41.72 -15.96 3.35
C LEU A 280 42.85 -15.27 2.58
N ILE A 281 42.54 -14.30 1.72
CA ILE A 281 43.55 -13.51 1.00
C ILE A 281 44.47 -12.79 1.98
N GLU A 282 43.90 -12.10 2.97
CA GLU A 282 44.64 -11.39 4.00
C GLU A 282 45.58 -12.34 4.76
N THR A 283 45.04 -13.48 5.22
CA THR A 283 45.81 -14.46 5.99
C THR A 283 46.95 -15.05 5.17
N TYR A 284 46.73 -15.40 3.89
CA TYR A 284 47.78 -15.93 3.02
C TYR A 284 48.85 -14.89 2.68
N LYS A 285 48.48 -13.60 2.50
CA LYS A 285 49.46 -12.52 2.30
C LYS A 285 50.36 -12.33 3.52
N ILE A 286 49.81 -12.38 4.74
CA ILE A 286 50.59 -12.30 5.97
C ILE A 286 51.59 -13.46 6.06
N LEU A 287 51.17 -14.66 5.67
CA LEU A 287 52.02 -15.85 5.60
C LEU A 287 52.98 -15.88 4.40
N LYS A 288 52.99 -14.83 3.55
CA LYS A 288 53.79 -14.74 2.32
C LYS A 288 53.53 -15.88 1.32
N ASP A 289 52.32 -16.43 1.32
CA ASP A 289 51.84 -17.42 0.35
C ASP A 289 51.10 -16.71 -0.79
N ASP A 290 51.88 -16.07 -1.67
CA ASP A 290 51.34 -15.27 -2.78
C ASP A 290 50.53 -16.11 -3.78
N GLN A 291 50.87 -17.40 -3.92
CA GLN A 291 50.16 -18.30 -4.84
C GLN A 291 48.72 -18.52 -4.35
N ARG A 292 48.53 -18.85 -3.07
CA ARG A 292 47.18 -19.04 -2.51
C ARG A 292 46.43 -17.72 -2.39
N ALA A 293 47.11 -16.62 -2.06
CA ALA A 293 46.48 -15.30 -2.05
C ALA A 293 45.88 -14.95 -3.42
N LYS A 294 46.65 -15.10 -4.52
CA LYS A 294 46.16 -14.85 -5.89
C LYS A 294 45.02 -15.77 -6.29
N LEU A 295 45.07 -17.05 -5.90
CA LEU A 295 43.97 -17.99 -6.14
C LEU A 295 42.66 -17.49 -5.52
N TYR A 296 42.71 -17.02 -4.27
CA TYR A 296 41.50 -16.51 -3.61
C TYR A 296 41.07 -15.14 -4.11
N GLU A 297 41.98 -14.29 -4.57
CA GLU A 297 41.63 -13.05 -5.31
C GLU A 297 40.81 -13.38 -6.56
N ALA A 298 41.27 -14.33 -7.38
CA ALA A 298 40.53 -14.78 -8.56
C ALA A 298 39.15 -15.35 -8.21
N LYS A 299 39.05 -16.18 -7.15
CA LYS A 299 37.75 -16.69 -6.66
C LYS A 299 36.82 -15.56 -6.23
N ARG A 300 37.31 -14.59 -5.47
CA ARG A 300 36.55 -13.43 -5.00
C ARG A 300 36.04 -12.59 -6.15
N ASP A 301 36.89 -12.33 -7.14
CA ASP A 301 36.58 -11.45 -8.26
C ASP A 301 35.57 -12.09 -9.21
N SER A 302 35.75 -13.37 -9.54
CA SER A 302 34.76 -14.18 -10.28
C SER A 302 33.41 -14.21 -9.56
N PHE A 303 33.41 -14.46 -8.25
CA PHE A 303 32.18 -14.45 -7.45
C PHE A 303 31.52 -13.07 -7.40
N SER A 304 32.31 -12.00 -7.27
CA SER A 304 31.80 -10.62 -7.23
C SER A 304 31.20 -10.20 -8.57
N LEU A 305 31.75 -10.65 -9.70
CA LEU A 305 31.20 -10.39 -11.02
C LEU A 305 29.78 -10.96 -11.15
N GLY A 306 29.58 -12.23 -10.75
CA GLY A 306 28.26 -12.86 -10.76
C GLY A 306 27.23 -12.14 -9.88
N ILE A 307 27.65 -11.60 -8.72
CA ILE A 307 26.78 -10.75 -7.88
C ILE A 307 26.36 -9.48 -8.63
N VAL A 308 27.32 -8.77 -9.24
CA VAL A 308 27.04 -7.50 -9.94
C VAL A 308 26.13 -7.73 -11.15
N GLU A 309 26.35 -8.80 -11.91
CA GLU A 309 25.47 -9.17 -13.03
C GLU A 309 24.04 -9.47 -12.56
N ASN A 310 23.89 -10.15 -11.42
CA ASN A 310 22.57 -10.41 -10.83
C ASN A 310 21.90 -9.12 -10.35
N GLN A 311 22.65 -8.25 -9.64
CA GLN A 311 22.17 -6.92 -9.23
C GLN A 311 21.69 -6.11 -10.43
N ASN A 312 22.46 -6.08 -11.52
CA ASN A 312 22.10 -5.35 -12.73
C ASN A 312 20.78 -5.85 -13.33
N ARG A 313 20.60 -7.17 -13.45
CA ARG A 313 19.35 -7.76 -13.95
C ARG A 313 18.16 -7.49 -13.03
N SER A 314 18.35 -7.69 -11.72
CA SER A 314 17.32 -7.44 -10.70
C SER A 314 16.89 -5.98 -10.68
N LEU A 315 17.84 -5.03 -10.67
CA LEU A 315 17.57 -3.59 -10.74
C LEU A 315 16.85 -3.19 -12.02
N HIS A 316 17.26 -3.73 -13.16
CA HIS A 316 16.60 -3.43 -14.43
C HIS A 316 15.12 -3.86 -14.45
N ASN A 317 14.80 -5.01 -13.85
CA ASN A 317 13.40 -5.44 -13.70
C ASN A 317 12.61 -4.54 -12.73
N LEU A 318 13.22 -4.14 -11.61
CA LEU A 318 12.61 -3.20 -10.66
C LEU A 318 12.34 -1.83 -11.31
N LEU A 319 13.26 -1.33 -12.14
CA LEU A 319 13.10 -0.06 -12.87
C LEU A 319 12.00 -0.14 -13.92
N LYS A 320 11.96 -1.19 -14.73
CA LYS A 320 10.88 -1.42 -15.71
C LYS A 320 9.50 -1.45 -15.08
N GLU A 321 9.39 -2.03 -13.89
CA GLU A 321 8.14 -2.06 -13.16
C GLU A 321 7.76 -0.68 -12.61
N GLN A 322 8.73 0.06 -12.07
CA GLN A 322 8.51 1.43 -11.62
C GLN A 322 8.01 2.31 -12.78
N GLU A 323 8.64 2.22 -13.96
CA GLU A 323 8.19 2.92 -15.17
C GLU A 323 6.77 2.54 -15.59
N LYS A 324 6.39 1.26 -15.45
CA LYS A 324 5.03 0.78 -15.76
C LYS A 324 4.01 1.36 -14.78
N ASN A 325 4.34 1.40 -13.50
CA ASN A 325 3.48 1.96 -12.46
C ASN A 325 3.33 3.48 -12.61
N ASP A 326 4.43 4.19 -12.88
CA ASP A 326 4.41 5.65 -13.13
C ASP A 326 3.50 5.98 -14.34
N LYS A 327 3.56 5.17 -15.40
CA LYS A 327 2.65 5.31 -16.56
C LYS A 327 1.19 5.05 -16.18
N SER A 328 0.89 4.06 -15.35
CA SER A 328 -0.49 3.83 -14.92
C SER A 328 -1.02 4.96 -14.05
N ASP A 329 -0.20 5.50 -13.14
CA ASP A 329 -0.59 6.63 -12.28
C ASP A 329 -0.91 7.88 -13.11
N LEU A 330 -0.11 8.17 -14.13
CA LEU A 330 -0.41 9.24 -15.09
C LEU A 330 -1.73 9.02 -15.83
N ILE A 331 -2.06 7.79 -16.21
CA ILE A 331 -3.35 7.46 -16.84
C ILE A 331 -4.52 7.70 -15.88
N TYR A 332 -4.40 7.32 -14.60
CA TYR A 332 -5.43 7.59 -13.60
C TYR A 332 -5.62 9.09 -13.33
N ILE A 333 -4.52 9.85 -13.24
CA ILE A 333 -4.57 11.31 -13.09
C ILE A 333 -5.25 11.96 -14.30
N PHE A 334 -4.90 11.54 -15.51
CA PHE A 334 -5.53 12.02 -16.73
C PHE A 334 -7.03 11.68 -16.79
N GLY A 335 -7.40 10.45 -16.40
CA GLY A 335 -8.79 10.03 -16.31
C GLY A 335 -9.61 10.87 -15.32
N ALA A 336 -9.04 11.15 -14.14
CA ALA A 336 -9.67 12.02 -13.14
C ALA A 336 -9.86 13.45 -13.67
N PHE A 337 -8.85 14.00 -14.36
CA PHE A 337 -8.94 15.32 -14.99
C PHE A 337 -10.05 15.39 -16.04
N CYS A 338 -10.13 14.40 -16.94
CA CYS A 338 -11.19 14.29 -17.94
C CYS A 338 -12.58 14.20 -17.31
N PHE A 339 -12.72 13.44 -16.21
CA PHE A 339 -13.98 13.34 -15.47
C PHE A 339 -14.40 14.70 -14.86
N PHE A 340 -13.47 15.42 -14.22
CA PHE A 340 -13.75 16.77 -13.69
C PHE A 340 -14.14 17.76 -14.80
N ALA A 341 -13.44 17.74 -15.94
CA ALA A 341 -13.77 18.58 -17.08
C ALA A 341 -15.16 18.26 -17.64
N PHE A 342 -15.53 16.98 -17.70
CA PHE A 342 -16.87 16.54 -18.11
C PHE A 342 -17.96 17.03 -17.16
N VAL A 343 -17.76 16.86 -15.84
CA VAL A 343 -18.70 17.35 -14.83
C VAL A 343 -18.87 18.86 -14.92
N LEU A 344 -17.77 19.62 -15.05
CA LEU A 344 -17.80 21.07 -15.19
C LEU A 344 -18.56 21.49 -16.46
N SER A 345 -18.28 20.85 -17.59
CA SER A 345 -18.96 21.08 -18.86
C SER A 345 -20.46 20.81 -18.74
N PHE A 346 -20.86 19.71 -18.09
CA PHE A 346 -22.26 19.40 -17.83
C PHE A 346 -22.96 20.51 -17.03
N PHE A 347 -22.34 21.03 -15.97
CA PHE A 347 -22.90 22.13 -15.19
C PHE A 347 -23.04 23.43 -16.00
N VAL A 348 -22.04 23.77 -16.83
CA VAL A 348 -22.08 24.94 -17.71
C VAL A 348 -23.20 24.80 -18.74
N ILE A 349 -23.31 23.64 -19.40
CA ILE A 349 -24.37 23.37 -20.37
C ILE A 349 -25.76 23.46 -19.72
N ARG A 350 -25.94 22.83 -18.55
CA ARG A 350 -27.21 22.89 -17.80
C ARG A 350 -27.59 24.32 -17.43
N LYS A 351 -26.63 25.11 -16.94
CA LYS A 351 -26.83 26.53 -16.63
C LYS A 351 -27.27 27.32 -17.88
N ASN A 352 -26.58 27.12 -19.00
CA ASN A 352 -26.88 27.82 -20.25
C ASN A 352 -28.27 27.47 -20.79
N ILE A 353 -28.68 26.19 -20.72
CA ILE A 353 -30.03 25.76 -21.13
C ILE A 353 -31.12 26.42 -20.26
N ILE A 354 -30.91 26.51 -18.95
CA ILE A 354 -31.87 27.13 -18.02
C ILE A 354 -32.00 28.62 -18.33
N LEU A 355 -30.89 29.33 -18.55
CA LEU A 355 -30.89 30.76 -18.89
C LEU A 355 -31.63 31.01 -20.22
N ALA A 356 -31.36 30.22 -21.26
CA ALA A 356 -32.04 30.34 -22.54
C ALA A 356 -33.56 30.12 -22.43
N LYS A 357 -34.00 29.21 -21.56
CA LYS A 357 -35.43 28.99 -21.30
C LYS A 357 -36.09 30.18 -20.59
N GLN A 358 -35.38 30.82 -19.65
CA GLN A 358 -35.88 32.02 -18.96
C GLN A 358 -36.01 33.21 -19.92
N GLU A 359 -35.05 33.38 -20.82
CA GLU A 359 -35.06 34.46 -21.82
C GLU A 359 -36.26 34.33 -22.77
N LYS A 360 -36.52 33.11 -23.27
CA LYS A 360 -37.67 32.83 -24.15
C LYS A 360 -39.02 33.09 -23.48
N VAL A 361 -39.17 32.73 -22.21
CA VAL A 361 -40.41 33.02 -21.44
C VAL A 361 -40.62 34.53 -21.27
N SER A 362 -39.53 35.29 -21.09
CA SER A 362 -39.60 36.75 -20.99
C SER A 362 -40.02 37.39 -22.32
N GLU A 363 -39.50 36.91 -23.45
CA GLU A 363 -39.89 37.39 -24.79
C GLU A 363 -41.36 37.09 -25.11
N ASP A 364 -41.83 35.87 -24.82
CA ASP A 364 -43.22 35.47 -25.07
C ASP A 364 -44.22 36.29 -24.22
N TYR A 365 -43.86 36.67 -23.00
CA TYR A 365 -44.67 37.55 -22.14
C TYR A 365 -44.76 38.97 -22.71
N LEU A 366 -43.63 39.56 -23.12
CA LEU A 366 -43.57 40.89 -23.75
C LEU A 366 -44.45 40.97 -25.00
N LYS A 367 -44.43 39.92 -25.84
CA LYS A 367 -45.20 39.88 -27.08
C LYS A 367 -46.71 39.90 -26.84
N ARG A 368 -47.21 39.17 -25.83
CA ARG A 368 -48.66 39.09 -25.51
C ARG A 368 -49.24 40.37 -24.93
N VAL A 369 -48.45 41.16 -24.20
CA VAL A 369 -48.93 42.39 -23.55
C VAL A 369 -49.11 43.54 -24.55
N THR A 370 -48.39 43.52 -25.67
CA THR A 370 -48.31 44.65 -26.61
C THR A 370 -49.55 44.79 -27.53
N GLU A 371 -50.43 43.78 -27.61
CA GLU A 371 -51.54 43.71 -28.60
C GLU A 371 -52.96 43.92 -28.01
N SER A 372 -53.12 44.31 -26.74
CA SER A 372 -54.44 44.54 -26.10
C SER A 372 -54.73 46.01 -25.78
N GLN A 373 -56.02 46.40 -25.64
CA GLN A 373 -56.43 47.74 -25.18
C GLN A 373 -55.83 48.08 -23.80
N ALA A 374 -55.64 47.07 -22.93
CA ALA A 374 -54.92 47.20 -21.67
C ALA A 374 -53.42 47.46 -21.88
N GLY A 375 -52.83 46.93 -22.94
CA GLY A 375 -51.45 47.17 -23.37
C GLY A 375 -51.21 48.62 -23.84
N ILE A 376 -52.18 49.24 -24.50
CA ILE A 376 -52.10 50.66 -24.92
C ILE A 376 -52.13 51.58 -23.69
N THR A 377 -53.06 51.36 -22.76
CA THR A 377 -53.14 52.10 -21.50
C THR A 377 -51.89 51.90 -20.64
N TYR A 378 -51.39 50.66 -20.57
CA TYR A 378 -50.14 50.34 -19.87
C TYR A 378 -48.92 51.03 -20.51
N SER A 379 -48.80 51.00 -21.84
CA SER A 379 -47.72 51.67 -22.58
C SER A 379 -47.71 53.18 -22.33
N LYS A 380 -48.89 53.81 -22.34
CA LYS A 380 -49.06 55.24 -22.01
C LYS A 380 -48.58 55.55 -20.59
N LEU A 381 -49.00 54.76 -19.59
CA LEU A 381 -48.56 54.93 -18.20
C LEU A 381 -47.04 54.73 -18.04
N VAL A 382 -46.44 53.76 -18.74
CA VAL A 382 -44.98 53.54 -18.74
C VAL A 382 -44.24 54.70 -19.40
N GLU A 383 -44.77 55.28 -20.47
CA GLU A 383 -44.19 56.46 -21.11
C GLU A 383 -44.22 57.68 -20.18
N MET A 384 -45.31 57.89 -19.45
CA MET A 384 -45.43 58.94 -18.43
C MET A 384 -44.39 58.76 -17.31
N LEU A 385 -44.16 57.52 -16.87
CA LEU A 385 -43.10 57.22 -15.89
C LEU A 385 -41.70 57.48 -16.43
N LYS A 386 -41.42 57.15 -17.70
CA LYS A 386 -40.13 57.45 -18.36
C LYS A 386 -39.85 58.95 -18.43
N ARG A 387 -40.90 59.77 -18.59
CA ARG A 387 -40.82 61.23 -18.65
C ARG A 387 -40.92 61.90 -17.28
N ASN A 388 -41.08 61.12 -16.21
CA ASN A 388 -41.34 61.59 -14.84
C ASN A 388 -42.51 62.58 -14.76
N ASP A 389 -43.60 62.27 -15.47
CA ASP A 389 -44.79 63.12 -15.58
C ASP A 389 -45.59 63.13 -14.27
N VAL A 390 -45.90 64.32 -13.77
CA VAL A 390 -46.67 64.55 -12.54
C VAL A 390 -48.12 64.08 -12.64
N ALA A 391 -48.66 63.97 -13.86
CA ALA A 391 -50.01 63.47 -14.10
C ALA A 391 -50.10 61.93 -14.04
N PHE A 392 -48.98 61.21 -13.84
CA PHE A 392 -48.96 59.74 -13.80
C PHE A 392 -50.02 59.16 -12.86
N MET A 393 -50.09 59.65 -11.62
CA MET A 393 -51.03 59.11 -10.63
C MET A 393 -52.49 59.37 -11.00
N VAL A 394 -52.79 60.48 -11.68
CA VAL A 394 -54.15 60.80 -12.14
C VAL A 394 -54.61 59.77 -13.17
N HIS A 395 -53.79 59.53 -14.20
CA HIS A 395 -54.10 58.52 -15.23
C HIS A 395 -54.02 57.09 -14.71
N PHE A 396 -53.19 56.83 -13.71
CA PHE A 396 -53.16 55.54 -13.04
C PHE A 396 -54.49 55.25 -12.32
N GLU A 397 -55.06 56.22 -11.61
CA GLU A 397 -56.37 56.05 -10.95
C GLU A 397 -57.53 55.91 -11.95
N GLU A 398 -57.43 56.52 -13.13
CA GLU A 398 -58.38 56.27 -14.23
C GLU A 398 -58.31 54.82 -14.72
N ALA A 399 -57.09 54.25 -14.81
CA ALA A 399 -56.86 52.89 -15.28
C ALA A 399 -57.12 51.81 -14.20
N PHE A 400 -56.93 52.15 -12.93
CA PHE A 400 -57.13 51.28 -11.77
C PHE A 400 -58.01 51.97 -10.73
N PRO A 401 -59.32 52.12 -10.98
CA PRO A 401 -60.22 52.77 -10.05
C PRO A 401 -60.19 52.10 -8.66
N GLU A 402 -60.33 52.91 -7.61
CA GLU A 402 -60.37 52.49 -6.21
C GLU A 402 -59.07 51.92 -5.63
N PHE A 403 -57.98 51.82 -6.40
CA PHE A 403 -56.71 51.25 -5.91
C PHE A 403 -56.19 51.99 -4.68
N SER A 404 -56.04 53.31 -4.77
CA SER A 404 -55.60 54.14 -3.62
C SER A 404 -56.55 54.02 -2.43
N SER A 405 -57.86 54.04 -2.68
CA SER A 405 -58.89 53.91 -1.64
C SER A 405 -58.80 52.57 -0.91
N LYS A 406 -58.54 51.47 -1.62
CA LYS A 406 -58.33 50.14 -1.02
C LYS A 406 -57.06 50.09 -0.17
N LEU A 407 -55.96 50.68 -0.64
CA LEU A 407 -54.72 50.75 0.14
C LEU A 407 -54.88 51.56 1.44
N ILE A 408 -55.58 52.69 1.37
CA ILE A 408 -55.86 53.52 2.55
C ILE A 408 -56.76 52.79 3.55
N LYS A 409 -57.74 52.00 3.07
CA LYS A 409 -58.56 51.14 3.95
C LYS A 409 -57.74 50.06 4.65
N LEU A 410 -56.76 49.46 3.96
CA LEU A 410 -55.87 48.44 4.55
C LEU A 410 -54.90 49.01 5.57
N ASN A 411 -54.38 50.22 5.33
CA ASN A 411 -53.54 50.92 6.28
C ASN A 411 -53.71 52.44 6.13
N SER A 412 -54.41 53.07 7.07
CA SER A 412 -54.68 54.51 7.06
C SER A 412 -53.44 55.39 7.24
N GLN A 413 -52.29 54.81 7.61
CA GLN A 413 -51.01 55.48 7.77
C GLN A 413 -50.09 55.33 6.53
N ILE A 414 -50.61 54.81 5.41
CA ILE A 414 -49.86 54.75 4.15
C ILE A 414 -49.74 56.17 3.56
N SER A 415 -48.51 56.57 3.25
CA SER A 415 -48.22 57.88 2.67
C SER A 415 -48.48 57.90 1.17
N HIS A 416 -48.67 59.10 0.60
CA HIS A 416 -48.86 59.27 -0.84
C HIS A 416 -47.68 58.69 -1.67
N SER A 417 -46.44 58.85 -1.20
CA SER A 417 -45.26 58.29 -1.87
C SER A 417 -45.21 56.75 -1.86
N GLU A 418 -45.84 56.12 -0.87
CA GLU A 418 -45.96 54.66 -0.76
C GLU A 418 -47.11 54.13 -1.63
N ILE A 419 -48.20 54.89 -1.76
CA ILE A 419 -49.27 54.61 -2.73
C ILE A 419 -48.72 54.67 -4.15
N GLU A 420 -47.98 55.74 -4.48
CA GLU A 420 -47.34 55.88 -5.80
C GLU A 420 -46.35 54.72 -6.07
N PHE A 421 -45.53 54.36 -5.08
CA PHE A 421 -44.64 53.20 -5.23
C PHE A 421 -45.41 51.89 -5.40
N SER A 422 -46.55 51.74 -4.73
CA SER A 422 -47.44 50.58 -4.86
C SER A 422 -48.11 50.51 -6.23
N ALA A 423 -48.42 51.66 -6.85
CA ALA A 423 -48.90 51.72 -8.23
C ALA A 423 -47.86 51.13 -9.21
N LEU A 424 -46.56 51.39 -9.00
CA LEU A 424 -45.49 50.78 -9.79
C LEU A 424 -45.45 49.25 -9.65
N LEU A 425 -45.84 48.74 -8.48
CA LEU A 425 -45.96 47.31 -8.21
C LEU A 425 -47.24 46.72 -8.83
N LYS A 426 -48.37 47.42 -8.77
CA LYS A 426 -49.62 47.05 -9.47
C LYS A 426 -49.40 46.94 -10.98
N MET A 427 -48.58 47.84 -11.53
CA MET A 427 -48.13 47.80 -12.93
C MET A 427 -47.08 46.72 -13.22
N LYS A 428 -46.72 45.84 -12.27
CA LYS A 428 -45.75 44.76 -12.46
C LYS A 428 -44.38 45.21 -12.99
N LEU A 429 -43.96 46.45 -12.70
CA LEU A 429 -42.66 46.95 -13.16
C LEU A 429 -41.51 46.23 -12.46
N PRO A 430 -40.51 45.69 -13.18
CA PRO A 430 -39.40 44.98 -12.57
C PRO A 430 -38.48 45.94 -11.80
N THR A 431 -37.78 45.42 -10.79
CA THR A 431 -36.92 46.21 -9.89
C THR A 431 -35.92 47.12 -10.63
N LYS A 432 -35.35 46.63 -11.74
CA LYS A 432 -34.40 47.38 -12.56
C LYS A 432 -35.05 48.56 -13.28
N GLU A 433 -36.31 48.42 -13.69
CA GLU A 433 -37.06 49.45 -14.41
C GLU A 433 -37.57 50.54 -13.46
N ILE A 434 -38.09 50.16 -12.29
CA ILE A 434 -38.44 51.12 -11.23
C ILE A 434 -37.21 51.96 -10.83
N ALA A 435 -36.07 51.29 -10.65
CA ALA A 435 -34.80 51.95 -10.34
C ALA A 435 -34.42 52.99 -11.40
N ARG A 436 -34.57 52.64 -12.68
CA ARG A 436 -34.31 53.52 -13.82
C ARG A 436 -35.26 54.71 -13.87
N TYR A 437 -36.58 54.47 -13.78
CA TYR A 437 -37.60 55.52 -13.93
C TYR A 437 -37.66 56.48 -12.74
N LYS A 438 -37.35 56.00 -11.53
CA LYS A 438 -37.30 56.83 -10.31
C LYS A 438 -35.89 57.33 -9.98
N TYR A 439 -34.91 57.06 -10.83
CA TYR A 439 -33.50 57.45 -10.64
C TYR A 439 -32.93 57.05 -9.26
N ILE A 440 -33.20 55.82 -8.82
CA ILE A 440 -32.73 55.26 -7.55
C ILE A 440 -32.00 53.92 -7.74
N ALA A 441 -31.15 53.54 -6.80
CA ALA A 441 -30.45 52.26 -6.86
C ALA A 441 -31.43 51.06 -6.77
N PRO A 442 -31.17 49.93 -7.46
CA PRO A 442 -32.02 48.72 -7.36
C PRO A 442 -32.18 48.22 -5.91
N LYS A 443 -31.16 48.39 -5.06
CA LYS A 443 -31.20 48.07 -3.63
C LYS A 443 -32.26 48.90 -2.89
N THR A 444 -32.42 50.18 -3.24
CA THR A 444 -33.42 51.08 -2.67
C THR A 444 -34.84 50.62 -3.02
N VAL A 445 -35.05 50.14 -4.26
CA VAL A 445 -36.33 49.55 -4.69
C VAL A 445 -36.65 48.29 -3.90
N GLN A 446 -35.66 47.40 -3.68
CA GLN A 446 -35.84 46.19 -2.87
C GLN A 446 -36.22 46.53 -1.42
N ASN A 447 -35.56 47.53 -0.83
CA ASN A 447 -35.87 47.99 0.53
C ASN A 447 -37.29 48.57 0.61
N LYS A 448 -37.69 49.42 -0.35
CA LYS A 448 -39.07 49.94 -0.41
C LYS A 448 -40.11 48.84 -0.53
N LYS A 449 -39.88 47.81 -1.36
CA LYS A 449 -40.76 46.62 -1.44
C LYS A 449 -40.87 45.89 -0.11
N HIS A 450 -39.76 45.72 0.61
CA HIS A 450 -39.77 45.09 1.92
C HIS A 450 -40.58 45.91 2.94
N LEU A 451 -40.43 47.24 2.93
CA LEU A 451 -41.20 48.14 3.79
C LEU A 451 -42.70 48.10 3.47
N ILE A 452 -43.09 48.13 2.19
CA ILE A 452 -44.49 47.99 1.77
C ILE A 452 -45.05 46.63 2.20
N ARG A 453 -44.32 45.54 1.99
CA ARG A 453 -44.72 44.19 2.44
C ARG A 453 -44.98 44.16 3.94
N LYS A 454 -44.12 44.76 4.75
CA LYS A 454 -44.30 44.85 6.21
C LYS A 454 -45.48 45.74 6.58
N LYS A 455 -45.67 46.87 5.89
CA LYS A 455 -46.69 47.88 6.22
C LYS A 455 -48.10 47.45 5.85
N LEU A 456 -48.24 46.66 4.79
CA LEU A 456 -49.52 46.09 4.34
C LEU A 456 -49.75 44.64 4.83
N ASN A 457 -48.88 44.12 5.70
CA ASN A 457 -48.94 42.75 6.22
C ASN A 457 -49.05 41.67 5.12
N ILE A 458 -48.32 41.84 4.02
CA ILE A 458 -48.31 40.87 2.90
C ILE A 458 -47.53 39.60 3.33
N PRO A 459 -48.11 38.39 3.25
CA PRO A 459 -47.44 37.14 3.59
C PRO A 459 -46.13 36.91 2.81
N LYS A 460 -45.18 36.19 3.42
CA LYS A 460 -43.82 35.97 2.84
C LYS A 460 -43.82 34.97 1.68
N ASP A 461 -44.79 34.08 1.69
CA ASP A 461 -45.04 33.02 0.71
C ASP A 461 -45.79 33.53 -0.54
N ILE A 462 -46.38 34.73 -0.47
CA ILE A 462 -47.07 35.36 -1.60
C ILE A 462 -46.13 36.34 -2.33
N ASP A 463 -46.06 36.19 -3.65
CA ASP A 463 -45.33 37.14 -4.50
C ASP A 463 -45.99 38.53 -4.41
N ILE A 464 -45.16 39.56 -4.23
CA ILE A 464 -45.67 40.92 -3.99
C ILE A 464 -46.43 41.47 -5.20
N TYR A 465 -46.05 41.11 -6.42
CA TYR A 465 -46.73 41.56 -7.62
C TYR A 465 -48.08 40.86 -7.78
N GLN A 466 -48.14 39.56 -7.45
CA GLN A 466 -49.41 38.83 -7.42
C GLN A 466 -50.37 39.44 -6.40
N TRP A 467 -49.88 39.72 -5.18
CA TRP A 467 -50.71 40.35 -4.14
C TRP A 467 -51.31 41.68 -4.60
N PHE A 468 -50.51 42.51 -5.29
CA PHE A 468 -51.03 43.77 -5.85
C PHE A 468 -51.98 43.55 -7.02
N GLU A 469 -51.79 42.53 -7.86
CA GLU A 469 -52.74 42.20 -8.93
C GLU A 469 -54.13 41.88 -8.37
N ASP A 470 -54.19 41.17 -7.25
CA ASP A 470 -55.43 40.71 -6.63
C ASP A 470 -56.16 41.80 -5.79
N LEU A 471 -55.47 42.92 -5.48
CA LEU A 471 -56.02 44.09 -4.78
C LEU A 471 -56.88 44.98 -5.69
#